data_AF-A0A9W4SPK7-F1
#
_entry.id   AF-A0A9W4SPK7-F1
#
_cell.length_a   1.000
_cell.length_b   1.000
_cell.length_c   1.000
_cell.angle_alpha   90.00
_cell.angle_beta   90.00
_cell.angle_gamma   90.00
#
_symmetry.space_group_name_H-M   'P 1'
#
loop_
_entity.id
_entity.type
_entity.pdbx_description
1 polymer ?
#
loop_
_entity_poly.entity_id
_entity_poly.type
_entity_poly.pdbx_seq_one_letter_code
_entity_poly.pdbx_strand_id
1 'polypeptide(L)' 'MAAIEYAIQSLRNANKTVRSLAVVSFDAIIRTNLMKSKMSGRFHSVTAQNPYNANANIATEAEFLNWL' A
#
# COMPACT_ATOMS: atom_id res chain seq x y z
N MET A 1 -9.93 -37.84 -20.03
CA MET A 1 -8.68 -37.40 -19.36
C MET A 1 -8.39 -35.90 -19.61
N ALA A 2 -8.60 -35.38 -20.83
CA ALA A 2 -8.36 -33.96 -21.17
C ALA A 2 -9.17 -32.90 -20.39
N ALA A 3 -10.42 -33.21 -19.99
CA ALA A 3 -11.26 -32.24 -19.26
C ALA A 3 -10.76 -31.91 -17.85
N ILE A 4 -10.13 -32.88 -17.18
CA ILE A 4 -9.55 -32.69 -15.84
C ILE A 4 -8.31 -31.81 -15.91
N GLU A 5 -7.45 -32.03 -16.92
CA GLU A 5 -6.26 -31.21 -17.15
C GLU A 5 -6.63 -29.76 -17.47
N TYR A 6 -7.67 -29.55 -18.28
CA TYR A 6 -8.21 -28.22 -18.58
C TYR A 6 -8.69 -27.48 -17.32
N ALA A 7 -9.45 -28.17 -16.46
CA ALA A 7 -9.95 -27.59 -15.22
C ALA A 7 -8.80 -27.19 -14.27
N ILE A 8 -7.78 -28.04 -14.14
CA ILE A 8 -6.60 -27.76 -13.31
C ILE A 8 -5.83 -26.53 -13.84
N GLN A 9 -5.67 -26.40 -15.16
CA GLN A 9 -4.95 -25.27 -15.74
C GLN A 9 -5.71 -23.95 -15.56
N SER A 10 -7.04 -23.97 -15.67
CA SER A 10 -7.89 -22.79 -15.42
C SER A 10 -7.75 -22.29 -13.97
N LEU A 11 -7.81 -23.22 -13.00
CA LEU A 11 -7.64 -22.90 -11.58
C LEU A 11 -6.25 -22.31 -11.27
N ARG A 12 -5.18 -22.81 -11.90
CA ARG A 12 -3.83 -22.27 -11.74
C ARG A 12 -3.72 -20.84 -12.28
N ASN A 13 -4.32 -20.55 -13.41
CA ASN A 13 -4.28 -19.22 -14.02
C ASN A 13 -5.06 -18.19 -13.16
N ALA A 14 -6.22 -18.59 -12.63
CA ALA A 14 -6.98 -17.78 -11.68
C ALA A 14 -6.18 -17.49 -10.40
N ASN A 15 -5.56 -18.52 -9.80
CA ASN A 15 -4.74 -18.30 -8.60
C ASN A 15 -3.52 -17.40 -8.84
N LYS A 16 -2.90 -17.45 -10.01
CA LYS A 16 -1.77 -16.56 -10.35
C LYS A 16 -2.21 -15.10 -10.46
N THR A 17 -3.34 -14.85 -11.11
CA THR A 17 -3.89 -13.49 -11.28
C THR A 17 -4.41 -12.93 -9.96
N VAL A 18 -5.13 -13.73 -9.17
CA VAL A 18 -5.64 -13.33 -7.84
C VAL A 18 -4.51 -13.09 -6.83
N ARG A 19 -3.44 -13.91 -6.83
CA ARG A 19 -2.27 -13.64 -5.99
C ARG A 19 -1.56 -12.35 -6.38
N SER A 20 -1.53 -12.02 -7.67
CA SER A 20 -1.01 -10.73 -8.13
C SER A 20 -1.88 -9.56 -7.67
N LEU A 21 -3.21 -9.72 -7.63
CA LEU A 21 -4.16 -8.74 -7.09
C LEU A 21 -4.00 -8.53 -5.57
N ALA A 22 -3.72 -9.60 -4.82
CA ALA A 22 -3.42 -9.51 -3.38
C ALA A 22 -2.07 -8.82 -3.08
N VAL A 23 -1.18 -8.72 -4.08
CA VAL A 23 0.10 -8.01 -4.03
C VAL A 23 0.07 -6.75 -4.92
N VAL A 24 -1.12 -6.25 -5.27
CA VAL A 24 -1.23 -4.86 -5.74
C VAL A 24 -0.98 -4.01 -4.51
N SER A 25 0.31 -3.68 -4.33
CA SER A 25 0.85 -2.55 -3.57
C SER A 25 -0.11 -2.02 -2.51
N PHE A 26 0.14 -2.33 -1.23
CA PHE A 26 -0.52 -1.63 -0.12
C PHE A 26 -0.61 -0.15 -0.46
N ASP A 27 -1.84 0.36 -0.58
CA ASP A 27 -2.10 1.73 -1.00
C ASP A 27 -1.18 2.66 -0.21
N ALA A 28 -0.31 3.38 -0.94
CA ALA A 28 0.76 4.16 -0.32
C ALA A 28 0.20 5.22 0.62
N ILE A 29 -0.99 5.76 0.32
CA ILE A 29 -1.70 6.73 1.14
C ILE A 29 -2.19 6.05 2.42
N ILE A 30 -2.81 4.87 2.32
CA ILE A 30 -3.27 4.11 3.50
C ILE A 30 -2.09 3.75 4.41
N ARG A 31 -0.98 3.26 3.84
CA ARG A 31 0.24 2.93 4.59
C ARG A 31 0.79 4.16 5.30
N THR A 32 0.89 5.28 4.59
CA THR A 32 1.39 6.55 5.15
C THR A 32 0.49 7.08 6.26
N ASN A 33 -0.83 7.02 6.08
CA ASN A 33 -1.78 7.42 7.12
C ASN A 33 -1.71 6.53 8.36
N LEU A 34 -1.51 5.23 8.18
CA LEU A 34 -1.28 4.32 9.31
C LEU A 34 -0.01 4.71 10.07
N MET A 35 1.10 5.01 9.38
CA MET A 35 2.33 5.49 10.00
C MET A 35 2.11 6.79 10.80
N LYS A 36 1.42 7.78 10.22
CA LYS A 36 1.05 9.03 10.92
C LYS A 36 0.23 8.75 12.18
N SER A 37 -0.75 7.83 12.11
CA SER A 37 -1.59 7.48 13.26
C SER A 37 -0.78 6.88 14.42
N LYS A 38 0.29 6.14 14.13
CA LYS A 38 1.17 5.54 15.17
C LYS A 38 2.03 6.59 15.88
N MET A 39 2.24 7.76 15.27
CA MET A 39 2.94 8.88 15.89
C MET A 39 2.05 9.65 16.86
N SER A 40 0.73 9.66 16.62
CA SER A 40 -0.22 10.40 17.46
C SER A 40 -0.17 9.92 18.92
N GLY A 41 -0.08 10.87 19.86
CA GLY A 41 -0.06 10.60 21.29
C GLY A 41 1.26 10.05 21.84
N ARG A 42 2.27 9.78 20.99
CA ARG A 42 3.62 9.35 21.42
C ARG A 42 4.72 10.31 20.99
N PHE A 43 4.54 10.96 19.85
CA PHE A 43 5.47 11.93 19.28
C PHE A 43 4.72 13.18 18.82
N HIS A 44 5.46 14.21 18.40
CA HIS A 44 4.89 15.36 17.72
C HIS A 44 4.11 14.88 16.50
N SER A 45 2.88 15.39 16.34
CA SER A 45 2.02 14.98 15.25
C SER A 45 2.63 15.33 13.91
N VAL A 46 2.60 14.38 12.98
CA VAL A 46 2.97 14.63 11.60
C VAL A 46 1.88 15.46 10.94
N THR A 47 2.27 16.54 10.27
CA THR A 47 1.35 17.41 9.54
C THR A 47 0.70 16.69 8.36
N ALA A 48 -0.46 17.17 7.92
CA ALA A 48 -1.13 16.61 6.75
C ALA A 48 -0.33 16.90 5.46
N GLN A 49 0.18 18.13 5.35
CA GLN A 49 0.88 18.67 4.20
C GLN A 49 2.28 19.14 4.58
N ASN A 50 3.23 18.98 3.67
CA ASN A 50 4.61 19.42 3.86
C ASN A 50 4.75 20.92 3.47
N PRO A 51 4.93 21.83 4.45
CA PRO A 51 5.06 23.26 4.16
C PRO A 51 6.32 23.61 3.37
N TYR A 52 7.32 22.74 3.37
CA TYR A 52 8.59 22.92 2.67
C TYR A 52 8.59 22.34 1.24
N ASN A 53 7.51 21.67 0.85
CA ASN A 53 7.34 21.10 -0.49
C ASN A 53 6.01 21.53 -1.09
N ALA A 54 5.86 22.84 -1.34
CA ALA A 54 4.67 23.42 -1.96
C ALA A 54 3.33 23.02 -1.30
N ASN A 55 3.32 22.71 0.01
CA ASN A 55 2.16 22.17 0.73
C ASN A 55 1.59 20.89 0.12
N ALA A 56 2.43 20.05 -0.51
CA ALA A 56 2.03 18.74 -0.99
C ALA A 56 1.58 17.83 0.17
N ASN A 57 0.59 16.99 -0.08
CA ASN A 57 0.14 15.99 0.90
C ASN A 57 1.26 15.00 1.16
N ILE A 58 1.57 14.74 2.44
CA ILE A 58 2.48 13.67 2.82
C ILE A 58 1.71 12.35 2.63
N ALA A 59 1.78 11.80 1.43
CA ALA A 59 0.94 10.69 0.94
C ALA A 59 1.75 9.41 0.71
N THR A 60 3.08 9.52 0.76
CA THR A 60 4.00 8.41 0.59
C THR A 60 4.88 8.24 1.83
N GLU A 61 5.41 7.03 1.99
CA GLU A 61 6.34 6.72 3.07
C GLU A 61 7.61 7.57 2.97
N ALA A 62 8.13 7.80 1.77
CA ALA A 62 9.31 8.64 1.58
C ALA A 62 9.10 10.07 2.10
N GLU A 63 7.95 10.67 1.81
CA GLU A 63 7.62 12.00 2.34
C GLU A 63 7.41 12.00 3.85
N PHE A 64 6.83 10.92 4.40
CA PHE A 64 6.68 10.77 5.85
C PHE A 64 8.04 10.65 6.54
N LEU A 65 8.98 9.89 5.97
CA LEU A 65 10.33 9.75 6.52
C LEU A 65 11.12 11.07 6.44
N ASN A 66 10.91 11.87 5.39
CA ASN A 66 11.51 13.22 5.30
C ASN A 66 10.99 14.20 6.36
N TRP A 67 9.89 13.88 7.05
CA TRP A 67 9.33 14.70 8.12
C TRP A 67 9.92 14.39 9.50
N LEU A 68 10.43 13.18 9.72
CA LEU A 68 11.06 12.77 10.98
C LEU A 68 12.36 13.51 11.22
#